data_AF-A0A7L1G0I4-F1
#
_entry.id   AF-A0A7L1G0I4-F1
#
_cell.length_a   1.000
_cell.length_b   1.000
_cell.length_c   1.000
_cell.angle_alpha   90.00
_cell.angle_beta   90.00
_cell.angle_gamma   90.00
#
_symmetry.space_group_name_H-M   'P 1'
#
loop_
_entity.id
_entity.type
_entity.pdbx_description
1 polymer ?
#
loop_
_entity_poly.entity_id
_entity_poly.type
_entity_poly.pdbx_seq_one_letter_code
_entity_poly.pdbx_strand_id
1 'polypeptide(L)'
;PARKRQRLTHLSPEEKALRRKLKNRVAAQSARDRKKARMTELEQQVVELEEENQKLLLENQLLRERTCNLTLENQELRCRLGLDALKTEEEEKEKESKESQVDEIGLVTGSAESAALRLRVPLQQVQAQQSPFLITSTWILMAVTLQTQSLICSWAFWTVWTQTCFSNTLIQSQPAWRSWRKRSVEKQIPYHPPPLPLWGPHQLSWQPLMN
;
A
#
# COMPACT_ATOMS: atom_id res chain seq x y z
N PRO A 1 -19.11 26.82 -20.75
CA PRO A 1 -20.56 27.05 -20.51
C PRO A 1 -21.39 25.75 -20.62
N ALA A 2 -22.03 25.32 -19.53
CA ALA A 2 -22.88 24.14 -19.53
C ALA A 2 -24.12 24.34 -20.42
N ARG A 3 -24.34 23.44 -21.39
CA ARG A 3 -25.53 23.47 -22.27
C ARG A 3 -26.80 23.31 -21.42
N LYS A 4 -27.59 24.38 -21.28
CA LYS A 4 -28.95 24.31 -20.74
C LYS A 4 -29.78 23.42 -21.67
N ARG A 5 -30.34 22.33 -21.15
CA ARG A 5 -31.20 21.42 -21.92
C ARG A 5 -32.49 22.15 -22.30
N GLN A 6 -32.85 22.14 -23.58
CA GLN A 6 -34.14 22.65 -24.04
C GLN A 6 -35.28 21.90 -23.33
N ARG A 7 -36.28 22.64 -22.84
CA ARG A 7 -37.48 22.04 -22.25
C ARG A 7 -38.34 21.44 -23.37
N LEU A 8 -38.71 20.17 -23.20
CA LEU A 8 -39.65 19.49 -24.10
C LEU A 8 -41.08 20.00 -23.83
N THR A 9 -41.44 21.16 -24.35
CA THR A 9 -42.80 21.71 -24.26
C THR A 9 -43.77 21.03 -25.23
N HIS A 10 -43.25 20.46 -26.32
CA HIS A 10 -44.07 19.89 -27.41
C HIS A 10 -44.54 18.45 -27.21
N LEU A 11 -44.03 17.72 -26.21
CA LEU A 11 -44.49 16.34 -25.97
C LEU A 11 -45.60 16.28 -24.92
N SER A 12 -46.59 15.42 -25.20
CA SER A 12 -47.64 15.05 -24.26
C SER A 12 -47.03 14.45 -22.97
N PRO A 13 -47.67 14.62 -21.80
CA PRO A 13 -47.24 13.99 -20.55
C PRO A 13 -47.09 12.47 -20.67
N GLU A 14 -47.94 11.80 -21.44
CA GLU A 14 -47.89 10.34 -21.65
C GLU A 14 -46.65 9.92 -22.45
N GLU A 15 -46.34 10.64 -23.52
CA GLU A 15 -45.15 10.40 -24.34
C GLU A 15 -43.86 10.62 -23.54
N LYS A 16 -43.84 11.65 -22.68
CA LYS A 16 -42.73 11.89 -21.75
C LYS A 16 -42.56 10.73 -20.77
N ALA A 17 -43.66 10.21 -20.23
CA ALA A 17 -43.63 9.06 -19.33
C ALA A 17 -43.11 7.80 -20.03
N LEU A 18 -43.58 7.51 -21.24
CA LEU A 18 -43.12 6.38 -22.06
C LEU A 18 -41.62 6.50 -22.37
N ARG A 19 -41.16 7.70 -22.77
CA ARG A 19 -39.74 7.98 -23.01
C ARG A 19 -38.89 7.78 -21.76
N ARG A 20 -39.40 8.20 -20.58
CA ARG A 20 -38.71 7.98 -19.30
C ARG A 20 -38.59 6.49 -18.97
N LYS A 21 -39.68 5.72 -19.14
CA LYS A 21 -39.68 4.27 -18.94
C LYS A 21 -38.67 3.58 -19.86
N LEU A 22 -38.66 3.92 -21.15
CA LEU A 22 -37.72 3.33 -22.11
C LEU A 22 -36.26 3.65 -21.75
N LYS A 23 -35.95 4.91 -21.44
CA LYS A 23 -34.59 5.30 -21.03
C LYS A 23 -34.15 4.61 -19.75
N ASN A 24 -35.03 4.49 -18.75
CA ASN A 24 -34.71 3.80 -17.51
C ASN A 24 -34.46 2.31 -17.76
N ARG A 25 -35.29 1.68 -18.59
CA ARG A 25 -35.07 0.29 -19.03
C ARG A 25 -33.71 0.10 -19.69
N VAL A 26 -33.35 0.95 -20.65
CA VAL A 26 -32.05 0.90 -21.32
C VAL A 26 -30.91 1.15 -20.33
N ALA A 27 -31.03 2.14 -19.45
CA ALA A 27 -30.01 2.43 -18.45
C ALA A 27 -29.80 1.26 -17.46
N ALA A 28 -30.88 0.60 -17.03
CA ALA A 28 -30.82 -0.58 -16.19
C ALA A 28 -30.16 -1.75 -16.92
N GLN A 29 -30.48 -1.96 -18.21
CA GLN A 29 -29.83 -2.98 -19.02
C GLN A 29 -28.32 -2.70 -19.17
N SER A 30 -27.94 -1.49 -19.59
CA SER A 30 -26.52 -1.13 -19.70
C SER A 30 -25.77 -1.22 -18.37
N ALA A 31 -26.43 -0.95 -17.24
CA ALA A 31 -25.81 -1.13 -15.93
C ALA A 31 -25.56 -2.62 -15.62
N ARG A 32 -26.51 -3.50 -15.96
CA ARG A 32 -26.34 -4.96 -15.83
C ARG A 32 -25.25 -5.48 -16.75
N ASP A 33 -25.23 -5.03 -18.00
CA ASP A 33 -24.23 -5.45 -18.99
C ASP A 33 -22.82 -5.03 -18.55
N ARG A 34 -22.65 -3.79 -18.04
CA ARG A 34 -21.38 -3.33 -17.44
C ARG A 34 -20.97 -4.17 -16.23
N LYS A 35 -21.91 -4.54 -15.37
CA LYS A 35 -21.61 -5.42 -14.23
C LYS A 35 -21.17 -6.80 -14.70
N LYS A 36 -21.87 -7.38 -15.68
CA LYS A 36 -21.53 -8.67 -16.26
C LYS A 36 -20.14 -8.64 -16.91
N ALA A 37 -19.85 -7.61 -17.70
CA ALA A 37 -18.53 -7.45 -18.33
C ALA A 37 -17.40 -7.35 -17.29
N ARG A 38 -17.59 -6.57 -16.22
CA ARG A 38 -16.60 -6.49 -15.13
C ARG A 38 -16.44 -7.80 -14.38
N MET A 39 -17.53 -8.54 -14.17
CA MET A 39 -17.49 -9.85 -13.53
C MET A 39 -16.70 -10.84 -14.38
N THR A 40 -16.96 -10.90 -15.69
CA THR A 40 -16.23 -11.79 -16.61
C THR A 40 -14.77 -11.38 -16.76
N GLU A 41 -14.45 -10.09 -16.73
CA GLU A 41 -13.06 -9.59 -16.76
C GLU A 41 -12.29 -10.02 -15.50
N LEU A 42 -12.91 -9.91 -14.33
CA LEU A 42 -12.30 -10.37 -13.08
C LEU A 42 -12.13 -11.89 -13.04
N GLU A 43 -13.13 -12.65 -13.50
CA GLU A 43 -13.04 -14.11 -13.64
C GLU A 43 -11.87 -14.51 -14.54
N GLN A 44 -11.71 -13.81 -15.67
CA GLN A 44 -10.59 -14.04 -16.58
C GLN A 44 -9.23 -13.71 -15.93
N GLN A 45 -9.11 -12.57 -15.23
CA GLN A 45 -7.88 -12.21 -14.52
C GLN A 45 -7.49 -13.23 -13.46
N VAL A 46 -8.46 -13.83 -12.76
CA VAL A 46 -8.19 -14.89 -11.78
C VAL A 46 -7.59 -16.12 -12.47
N VAL A 47 -8.17 -16.56 -13.59
CA VAL A 47 -7.65 -17.70 -14.35
C VAL A 47 -6.23 -17.43 -14.86
N GLU A 48 -5.99 -16.25 -15.44
CA GLU A 48 -4.66 -15.85 -15.93
C GLU A 48 -3.63 -15.85 -14.80
N LEU A 49 -3.97 -15.30 -13.62
CA LEU A 49 -3.08 -15.30 -12.46
C LEU A 49 -2.83 -16.71 -11.89
N GLU A 50 -3.84 -17.59 -11.91
CA GLU A 50 -3.69 -18.99 -11.50
C GLU A 50 -2.74 -19.74 -12.43
N GLU A 51 -2.85 -19.56 -13.74
CA GLU A 51 -1.95 -20.14 -14.74
C GLU A 51 -0.51 -19.62 -14.58
N GLU A 52 -0.33 -18.31 -14.37
CA GLU A 52 0.98 -17.71 -14.12
C GLU A 52 1.61 -18.22 -12.83
N ASN A 53 0.83 -18.36 -11.76
CA ASN A 53 1.30 -18.90 -10.49
C ASN A 53 1.78 -20.35 -10.65
N GLN A 54 1.00 -21.19 -11.32
CA GLN A 54 1.41 -22.57 -11.61
C GLN A 54 2.71 -22.64 -12.41
N LYS A 55 2.86 -21.78 -13.43
CA LYS A 55 4.09 -21.70 -14.20
C LYS A 55 5.28 -21.28 -13.34
N LEU A 56 5.13 -20.28 -12.48
CA LEU A 56 6.18 -19.82 -11.58
C LEU A 56 6.55 -20.89 -10.54
N LEU A 57 5.58 -21.65 -10.03
CA LEU A 57 5.83 -22.76 -9.11
C LEU A 57 6.70 -23.84 -9.76
N LEU A 58 6.37 -24.24 -10.99
CA LEU A 58 7.17 -25.21 -11.74
C LEU A 58 8.59 -24.70 -12.02
N GLU A 59 8.72 -23.43 -12.41
CA GLU A 59 10.03 -22.82 -12.63
C GLU A 59 10.85 -22.76 -11.32
N ASN A 60 10.21 -22.41 -10.21
CA ASN A 60 10.87 -22.36 -8.91
C ASN A 60 11.36 -23.74 -8.47
N GLN A 61 10.54 -24.78 -8.66
CA GLN A 61 10.93 -26.18 -8.40
C GLN A 61 12.15 -26.58 -9.24
N LEU A 62 12.10 -26.33 -10.54
CA LEU A 62 13.21 -26.64 -11.45
C LEU A 62 14.49 -25.89 -11.08
N LEU A 63 14.37 -24.63 -10.66
CA LEU A 63 15.51 -23.84 -10.20
C LEU A 63 16.09 -24.41 -8.91
N ARG A 64 15.26 -24.81 -7.94
CA ARG A 64 15.71 -25.47 -6.71
C ARG A 64 16.47 -26.76 -7.01
N GLU A 65 15.92 -27.62 -7.86
CA GLU A 65 16.58 -28.86 -8.28
C GLU A 65 17.96 -28.58 -8.90
N ARG A 66 18.04 -27.61 -9.81
CA ARG A 66 19.32 -27.20 -10.42
C ARG A 66 20.29 -26.65 -9.38
N THR A 67 19.84 -25.82 -8.45
CA THR A 67 20.67 -25.31 -7.37
C THR A 67 21.18 -26.44 -6.50
N CYS A 68 20.32 -27.38 -6.09
CA CYS A 68 20.72 -28.56 -5.33
C CYS A 68 21.80 -29.37 -6.07
N ASN A 69 21.58 -29.69 -7.34
CA ASN A 69 22.56 -30.44 -8.15
C ASN A 69 23.91 -29.71 -8.23
N LEU A 70 23.90 -28.42 -8.55
CA LEU A 70 25.12 -27.61 -8.63
C LEU A 70 25.81 -27.49 -7.27
N THR A 71 25.07 -27.39 -6.16
CA THR A 71 25.66 -27.36 -4.83
C THR A 71 26.33 -28.68 -4.47
N LEU A 72 25.74 -29.81 -4.85
CA LEU A 72 26.33 -31.13 -4.65
C LEU A 72 27.60 -31.32 -5.49
N GLU A 73 27.55 -30.97 -6.78
CA GLU A 73 28.73 -31.00 -7.66
C GLU A 73 29.85 -30.09 -7.13
N ASN A 74 29.50 -28.88 -6.68
CA ASN A 74 30.48 -27.94 -6.13
C ASN A 74 31.11 -28.47 -4.85
N GLN A 75 30.32 -29.08 -3.97
CA GLN A 75 30.80 -29.73 -2.76
C GLN A 75 31.76 -30.87 -3.12
N GLU A 76 31.38 -31.76 -4.04
CA GLU A 76 32.24 -32.86 -4.48
C GLU A 76 33.59 -32.36 -5.03
N LEU A 77 33.58 -31.30 -5.83
CA LEU A 77 34.80 -30.69 -6.34
C LEU A 77 35.65 -30.08 -5.22
N ARG A 78 35.04 -29.46 -4.21
CA ARG A 78 35.76 -28.95 -3.03
C ARG A 78 36.37 -30.08 -2.20
N CYS A 79 35.65 -31.19 -2.03
CA CYS A 79 36.20 -32.40 -1.40
C CYS A 79 37.44 -32.88 -2.12
N ARG A 80 37.38 -32.98 -3.46
CA ARG A 80 38.52 -33.39 -4.30
C ARG A 80 39.70 -32.44 -4.21
N LEU A 81 39.46 -31.14 -3.99
CA LEU A 81 40.49 -30.11 -3.85
C LEU A 81 40.98 -29.94 -2.40
N GLY A 82 40.41 -30.64 -1.42
CA GLY A 82 40.77 -30.54 0.00
C GLY A 82 40.36 -29.22 0.66
N LEU A 83 39.34 -28.53 0.13
CA LEU A 83 38.90 -27.20 0.59
C LEU A 83 37.74 -27.23 1.61
N ASP A 84 37.25 -28.41 2.00
CA ASP A 84 36.04 -28.55 2.82
C ASP A 84 36.18 -28.05 4.26
N ALA A 85 37.40 -28.04 4.81
CA ALA A 85 37.63 -27.72 6.22
C ALA A 85 37.41 -26.24 6.60
N LEU A 86 37.25 -25.34 5.62
CA LEU A 86 37.18 -23.89 5.85
C LEU A 86 35.76 -23.31 5.87
N LYS A 87 34.72 -24.09 5.54
CA LYS A 87 33.39 -23.53 5.21
C LYS A 87 32.22 -23.89 6.11
N THR A 88 32.37 -24.83 7.04
CA THR A 88 31.30 -25.24 7.96
C THR A 88 30.72 -24.06 8.75
N GLU A 89 31.50 -23.00 8.98
CA GLU A 89 31.09 -21.80 9.74
C GLU A 89 30.35 -20.73 8.93
N GLU A 90 30.51 -20.67 7.60
CA GLU A 90 29.95 -19.61 6.75
C GLU A 90 28.65 -20.04 6.04
N GLU A 91 28.52 -21.30 5.61
CA GLU A 91 27.34 -21.76 4.86
C GLU A 91 26.15 -22.13 5.77
N GLU A 92 26.38 -22.49 7.03
CA GLU A 92 25.31 -22.76 8.02
C GLU A 92 24.53 -21.49 8.39
N LYS A 93 25.21 -20.34 8.48
CA LYS A 93 24.59 -19.06 8.84
C LYS A 93 23.68 -18.48 7.74
N GLU A 94 23.95 -18.77 6.47
CA GLU A 94 23.12 -18.29 5.36
C GLU A 94 21.92 -19.20 5.06
N LYS A 95 22.05 -20.52 5.22
CA LYS A 95 20.98 -21.50 4.92
C LYS A 95 19.82 -21.42 5.92
N GLU A 96 20.10 -21.27 7.22
CA GLU A 96 19.08 -21.20 8.28
C GLU A 96 18.14 -19.99 8.13
N SER A 97 18.63 -18.89 7.54
CA SER A 97 17.84 -17.67 7.34
C SER A 97 16.85 -17.73 6.17
N LYS A 98 17.08 -18.61 5.17
CA LYS A 98 16.29 -18.64 3.91
C LYS A 98 15.34 -19.82 3.84
N GLU A 99 15.65 -20.93 4.51
CA GLU A 99 14.86 -22.16 4.45
C GLU A 99 13.58 -22.06 5.30
N SER A 100 13.63 -21.35 6.44
CA SER A 100 12.48 -21.10 7.32
C SER A 100 11.38 -20.22 6.71
N GLN A 101 11.70 -19.39 5.71
CA GLN A 101 10.73 -18.51 5.06
C GLN A 101 10.01 -19.17 3.86
N VAL A 102 10.57 -20.25 3.32
CA VAL A 102 10.10 -20.86 2.06
C VAL A 102 9.11 -22.01 2.30
N ASP A 103 9.20 -22.71 3.43
CA ASP A 103 8.30 -23.83 3.76
C ASP A 103 6.94 -23.38 4.33
N GLU A 104 6.86 -22.20 4.97
CA GLU A 104 5.59 -21.68 5.51
C GLU A 104 4.60 -21.26 4.42
N ILE A 105 5.09 -20.98 3.20
CA ILE A 105 4.26 -20.57 2.05
C ILE A 105 3.69 -21.81 1.32
N GLY A 106 4.30 -22.99 1.47
CA GLY A 106 3.91 -24.22 0.78
C GLY A 106 2.76 -25.00 1.42
N LEU A 107 2.44 -24.76 2.70
CA LEU A 107 1.41 -25.54 3.41
C LEU A 107 -0.02 -24.98 3.27
N VAL A 108 -0.19 -23.77 2.71
CA VAL A 108 -1.50 -23.08 2.62
C VAL A 108 -2.18 -23.28 1.26
N THR A 109 -1.49 -23.82 0.26
CA THR A 109 -2.05 -24.13 -1.07
C THR A 109 -2.39 -25.63 -1.22
N GLY A 110 -3.04 -26.20 -0.21
CA GLY A 110 -3.47 -27.59 -0.20
C GLY A 110 -4.93 -27.79 -0.63
N SER A 111 -5.10 -28.46 -1.78
CA SER A 111 -6.26 -29.31 -2.14
C SER A 111 -7.54 -28.65 -2.69
N ALA A 112 -7.53 -28.35 -3.99
CA ALA A 112 -8.73 -28.04 -4.78
C ALA A 112 -9.46 -29.29 -5.34
N GLU A 113 -9.02 -30.51 -5.03
CA GLU A 113 -9.56 -31.74 -5.66
C GLU A 113 -10.79 -32.33 -4.96
N SER A 114 -11.18 -31.81 -3.79
CA SER A 114 -12.34 -32.34 -3.03
C SER A 114 -13.70 -31.72 -3.42
N ALA A 115 -13.75 -30.78 -4.36
CA ALA A 115 -14.98 -30.05 -4.69
C ALA A 115 -15.88 -30.74 -5.75
N ALA A 116 -15.32 -31.65 -6.57
CA ALA A 116 -16.04 -32.20 -7.73
C ALA A 116 -17.14 -33.24 -7.37
N LEU A 117 -17.14 -33.81 -6.17
CA LEU A 117 -18.12 -34.85 -5.76
C LEU A 117 -19.25 -34.36 -4.87
N ARG A 118 -19.40 -33.04 -4.63
CA ARG A 118 -20.44 -32.50 -3.72
C ARG A 118 -21.58 -31.76 -4.41
N LEU A 119 -21.82 -32.04 -5.70
CA LEU A 119 -23.05 -31.64 -6.41
C LEU A 119 -24.20 -32.61 -6.10
N ARG A 120 -24.57 -32.75 -4.83
CA ARG A 120 -25.93 -33.15 -4.41
C ARG A 120 -26.13 -32.88 -2.92
N VAL A 121 -27.18 -32.10 -2.63
CA VAL A 121 -27.85 -31.87 -1.32
C VAL A 121 -27.33 -30.64 -0.55
N PRO A 122 -28.22 -29.75 -0.07
CA PRO A 122 -27.82 -28.52 0.61
C PRO A 122 -27.56 -28.81 2.09
N LEU A 123 -26.33 -28.58 2.57
CA LEU A 123 -26.04 -28.49 4.00
C LEU A 123 -25.71 -27.03 4.35
N GLN A 124 -26.78 -26.28 4.57
CA GLN A 124 -26.74 -24.98 5.21
C GLN A 124 -26.36 -25.17 6.70
N GLN A 125 -25.48 -24.30 7.21
CA GLN A 125 -25.39 -23.94 8.64
C GLN A 125 -24.33 -24.61 9.55
N VAL A 126 -23.09 -24.87 9.08
CA VAL A 126 -21.95 -25.08 10.03
C VAL A 126 -20.64 -24.36 9.63
N GLN A 127 -20.44 -23.93 8.38
CA GLN A 127 -19.15 -23.35 7.94
C GLN A 127 -19.07 -21.81 7.98
N ALA A 128 -19.82 -21.15 8.87
CA ALA A 128 -19.79 -19.69 9.08
C ALA A 128 -19.07 -19.28 10.39
N GLN A 129 -18.30 -20.19 10.98
CA GLN A 129 -17.48 -19.95 12.18
C GLN A 129 -15.98 -20.16 11.91
N GLN A 130 -15.52 -20.02 10.66
CA GLN A 130 -14.10 -19.76 10.44
C GLN A 130 -13.84 -18.32 10.85
N SER A 131 -13.22 -18.25 12.02
CA SER A 131 -13.42 -17.25 13.05
C SER A 131 -13.08 -15.81 12.64
N PRO A 132 -13.83 -14.81 13.14
CA PRO A 132 -13.43 -13.39 13.03
C PRO A 132 -12.02 -13.14 13.57
N PHE A 133 -11.50 -14.04 14.42
CA PHE A 133 -10.14 -14.03 14.94
C PHE A 133 -9.05 -14.10 13.86
N LEU A 134 -9.22 -14.90 12.80
CA LEU A 134 -8.24 -15.00 11.72
C LEU A 134 -8.17 -13.71 10.89
N ILE A 135 -9.33 -13.12 10.61
CA ILE A 135 -9.42 -11.84 9.90
C ILE A 135 -8.80 -10.73 10.75
N THR A 136 -9.13 -10.65 12.04
CA THR A 136 -8.49 -9.66 12.92
C THR A 136 -6.98 -9.87 13.03
N SER A 137 -6.52 -11.13 13.07
CA SER A 137 -5.10 -11.46 13.16
C SER A 137 -4.32 -11.04 11.91
N THR A 138 -4.88 -11.22 10.72
CA THR A 138 -4.23 -10.77 9.47
C THR A 138 -4.17 -9.25 9.38
N TRP A 139 -5.21 -8.52 9.79
CA TRP A 139 -5.18 -7.05 9.85
C TRP A 139 -4.17 -6.52 10.87
N ILE A 140 -4.05 -7.16 12.04
CA ILE A 140 -3.05 -6.82 13.06
C ILE A 140 -1.65 -7.04 12.50
N LEU A 141 -1.40 -8.17 11.84
CA LEU A 141 -0.10 -8.48 11.24
C LEU A 141 0.28 -7.44 10.16
N MET A 142 -0.66 -7.08 9.29
CA MET A 142 -0.45 -6.05 8.26
C MET A 142 -0.20 -4.65 8.86
N ALA A 143 -0.87 -4.31 9.96
CA ALA A 143 -0.65 -3.04 10.64
C ALA A 143 0.75 -2.98 11.29
N VAL A 144 1.18 -4.06 11.94
CA VAL A 144 2.50 -4.15 12.57
C VAL A 144 3.60 -4.08 11.53
N THR A 145 3.50 -4.80 10.41
CA THR A 145 4.51 -4.76 9.34
C THR A 145 4.63 -3.38 8.70
N LEU A 146 3.51 -2.68 8.49
CA LEU A 146 3.52 -1.31 7.99
C LEU A 146 4.17 -0.34 8.97
N GLN A 147 3.88 -0.51 10.28
CA GLN A 147 4.46 0.32 11.33
C GLN A 147 5.97 0.09 11.47
N THR A 148 6.43 -1.15 11.43
CA THR A 148 7.87 -1.47 11.48
C THR A 148 8.59 -0.92 10.27
N GLN A 149 8.00 -1.03 9.07
CA GLN A 149 8.60 -0.46 7.85
C GLN A 149 8.67 1.07 7.92
N SER A 150 7.63 1.73 8.41
CA SER A 150 7.62 3.19 8.60
C SER A 150 8.68 3.64 9.60
N LEU A 151 8.92 2.88 10.66
CA LEU A 151 9.98 3.16 11.63
C LEU A 151 11.35 2.94 10.97
N ILE A 152 11.58 1.84 10.26
CA ILE A 152 12.85 1.61 9.56
C ILE A 152 13.15 2.75 8.57
N CYS A 153 12.16 3.21 7.81
CA CYS A 153 12.31 4.34 6.89
C CYS A 153 12.58 5.67 7.61
N SER A 154 11.91 5.94 8.74
CA SER A 154 12.13 7.18 9.50
C SER A 154 13.50 7.22 10.17
N TRP A 155 13.99 6.07 10.65
CA TRP A 155 15.33 5.93 11.20
C TRP A 155 16.41 6.07 10.11
N ALA A 156 16.22 5.46 8.94
CA ALA A 156 17.12 5.64 7.80
C ALA A 156 17.15 7.10 7.31
N PHE A 157 15.99 7.78 7.30
CA PHE A 157 15.94 9.20 6.97
C PHE A 157 16.63 10.06 8.03
N TRP A 158 16.46 9.74 9.31
CA TRP A 158 17.11 10.43 10.42
C TRP A 158 18.64 10.28 10.40
N THR A 159 19.16 9.08 10.07
CA THR A 159 20.62 8.86 9.97
C THR A 159 21.23 9.60 8.78
N VAL A 160 20.55 9.66 7.64
CA VAL A 160 20.98 10.45 6.47
C VAL A 160 20.90 11.94 6.76
N TRP A 161 19.83 12.41 7.40
CA TRP A 161 19.65 13.81 7.79
C TRP A 161 20.73 14.26 8.78
N THR A 162 20.97 13.47 9.83
CA THR A 162 22.02 13.76 10.81
C THR A 162 23.40 13.74 10.17
N GLN A 163 23.74 12.78 9.30
CA GLN A 163 25.00 12.80 8.55
C GLN A 163 25.16 14.08 7.73
N THR A 164 24.11 14.49 7.01
CA THR A 164 24.14 15.68 6.15
C THR A 164 24.30 16.97 6.96
N CYS A 165 23.70 17.03 8.16
CA CYS A 165 23.84 18.15 9.08
C CYS A 165 25.23 18.19 9.74
N PHE A 166 25.78 17.05 10.18
CA PHE A 166 27.11 16.99 10.82
C PHE A 166 28.27 17.20 9.82
N SER A 167 28.14 16.72 8.58
CA SER A 167 29.12 16.96 7.52
C SER A 167 29.15 18.42 7.06
N ASN A 168 28.02 19.12 7.07
CA ASN A 168 27.96 20.56 6.77
C ASN A 168 28.51 21.43 7.91
N THR A 169 28.42 21.00 9.17
CA THR A 169 29.01 21.73 10.29
C THR A 169 30.52 21.52 10.45
N LEU A 170 31.07 20.36 10.05
CA LEU A 170 32.50 20.08 10.20
C LEU A 170 33.37 20.82 9.16
N ILE A 171 32.82 21.13 7.98
CA ILE A 171 33.55 21.88 6.94
C ILE A 171 33.60 23.39 7.24
N GLN A 172 32.71 23.91 8.09
CA GLN A 172 32.64 25.36 8.37
C GLN A 172 33.30 25.77 9.70
N SER A 173 33.70 24.83 10.56
CA SER A 173 34.33 25.15 11.84
C SER A 173 35.86 25.07 11.79
N GLN A 174 36.47 26.23 11.49
CA GLN A 174 37.75 26.80 11.99
C GLN A 174 38.87 27.02 10.94
N PRO A 175 39.65 28.14 10.99
CA PRO A 175 39.52 29.35 11.82
C PRO A 175 39.70 30.67 11.02
N ALA A 176 38.66 31.51 10.97
CA ALA A 176 38.82 32.93 10.64
C ALA A 176 38.62 33.78 11.90
N TRP A 177 39.42 33.49 12.93
CA TRP A 177 39.71 34.46 13.98
C TRP A 177 40.54 35.58 13.36
N ARG A 178 39.85 36.61 12.87
CA ARG A 178 40.28 37.99 12.53
C ARG A 178 39.22 38.46 11.54
N SER A 179 38.24 39.27 11.89
CA SER A 179 38.46 40.64 12.36
C SER A 179 37.15 41.43 12.16
N TRP A 180 36.99 42.55 12.88
CA TRP A 180 35.97 43.60 12.70
C TRP A 180 34.54 43.23 13.14
N ARG A 181 34.15 43.54 14.38
CA ARG A 181 33.66 44.86 14.83
C ARG A 181 32.48 45.38 13.99
N LYS A 182 31.30 45.36 14.64
CA LYS A 182 30.10 46.19 14.40
C LYS A 182 29.37 46.02 13.06
N ARG A 183 28.21 45.34 13.11
CA ARG A 183 26.93 45.96 12.72
C ARG A 183 25.76 45.17 13.30
N SER A 184 25.36 45.52 14.52
CA SER A 184 24.01 45.21 14.99
C SER A 184 23.05 46.04 14.14
N VAL A 185 22.43 45.41 13.15
CA VAL A 185 21.13 45.85 12.64
C VAL A 185 20.15 44.79 13.10
N GLU A 186 19.67 45.02 14.31
CA GLU A 186 18.37 44.57 14.77
C GLU A 186 17.37 44.87 13.65
N LYS A 187 17.00 43.86 12.85
CA LYS A 187 15.88 44.01 11.93
C LYS A 187 14.63 44.11 12.79
N GLN A 188 14.24 45.33 13.15
CA GLN A 188 12.91 45.65 13.65
C GLN A 188 11.91 45.11 12.62
N ILE A 189 11.26 44.00 12.95
CA ILE A 189 10.05 43.57 12.28
C ILE A 189 8.98 44.59 12.72
N PRO A 190 8.36 45.37 11.82
CA PRO A 190 7.28 46.26 12.22
C PRO A 190 6.15 45.43 12.84
N TYR A 191 5.85 45.69 14.11
CA TYR A 191 4.75 45.04 14.80
C TYR A 191 3.44 45.42 14.10
N HIS A 192 2.78 44.46 13.46
CA HIS A 192 1.48 44.68 12.86
C HIS A 192 0.41 44.30 13.90
N PRO A 193 -0.40 45.24 14.42
CA PRO A 193 -1.41 44.90 15.40
C PRO A 193 -2.50 44.02 14.76
N PRO A 194 -3.10 43.09 15.53
CA PRO A 194 -4.18 42.24 15.05
C PRO A 194 -5.40 43.09 14.63
N PRO A 195 -6.20 42.63 13.64
CA PRO A 195 -7.35 43.38 13.16
C PRO A 195 -8.36 43.56 14.29
N LEU A 196 -8.68 44.83 14.60
CA LEU A 196 -9.69 45.15 15.59
C LEU A 196 -11.08 44.73 15.09
N PRO A 197 -11.94 44.17 15.96
CA PRO A 197 -13.32 43.89 15.62
C PRO A 197 -14.04 45.18 15.16
N LEU A 198 -14.87 45.05 14.11
CA LEU A 198 -15.52 46.17 13.42
C LEU A 198 -16.44 47.00 14.34
N TRP A 199 -16.80 46.47 15.52
CA TRP A 199 -17.70 47.10 16.47
C TRP A 199 -17.11 47.08 17.88
N GLY A 200 -17.17 48.19 18.61
CA GLY A 200 -16.71 48.27 20.00
C GLY A 200 -16.40 49.71 20.47
N PRO A 201 -15.93 49.87 21.73
CA PRO A 201 -15.73 51.16 22.39
C PRO A 201 -14.74 52.10 21.69
N HIS A 202 -13.94 51.58 20.77
CA HIS A 202 -12.95 52.29 19.96
C HIS A 202 -13.54 53.01 18.72
N GLN A 203 -14.82 52.81 18.39
CA GLN A 203 -15.51 53.50 17.28
C GLN A 203 -16.30 54.71 17.81
N LEU A 204 -16.20 55.87 17.15
CA LEU A 204 -16.90 57.11 17.53
C LEU A 204 -18.43 57.02 17.46
N SER A 205 -18.97 56.03 16.74
CA SER A 205 -20.41 55.74 16.63
C SER A 205 -20.92 54.79 17.71
N TRP A 206 -20.06 54.32 18.61
CA TRP A 206 -20.45 53.39 19.67
C TRP A 206 -21.13 54.14 20.81
N GLN A 207 -22.42 53.86 21.02
CA GLN A 207 -23.19 54.33 22.17
C GLN A 207 -23.49 53.12 23.07
N PRO A 208 -22.94 53.04 24.29
CA PRO A 208 -23.39 52.04 25.23
C PRO A 208 -24.81 52.38 25.68
N LEU A 209 -25.72 51.42 25.57
CA LEU A 209 -26.98 51.47 26.31
C LEU A 209 -26.62 51.39 27.80
N MET A 210 -26.52 52.55 28.46
CA MET A 210 -26.45 52.63 29.91
C MET A 210 -27.86 52.35 30.44
N ASN A 211 -28.02 51.26 31.19
CA ASN A 211 -29.10 51.11 32.17
C ASN A 211 -28.60 51.62 33.52
#